data_AF-A0A8C8ZM14-F1
#
_entry.id   AF-A0A8C8ZM14-F1
#
_cell.length_a   1.000
_cell.length_b   1.000
_cell.length_c   1.000
_cell.angle_alpha   90.00
_cell.angle_beta   90.00
_cell.angle_gamma   90.00
#
_symmetry.space_group_name_H-M   'P 1'
#
loop_
_entity.id
_entity.type
_entity.pdbx_description
1 polymer ?
#
loop_
_entity_poly.entity_id
_entity_poly.type
_entity_poly.pdbx_seq_one_letter_code
_entity_poly.pdbx_strand_id
1 'polypeptide(L)'
;MSTAPTVATAEAQESGYRRKSSSPRQIPVVGIFKPMDLNHIIKLLEETDKDDLEEKQLKRVKKLVQCYQNGLPLRDLAQIFKILNLCAGKIEKQPRFVESAYDILKLCG
;
A
#
# COMPACT_ATOMS: atom_id res chain seq x y z
N MET A 1 3.40 25.17 -78.02
CA MET A 1 4.71 24.90 -77.39
C MET A 1 4.38 24.42 -75.98
N SER A 2 4.20 23.13 -75.71
CA SER A 2 5.21 22.06 -75.59
C SER A 2 6.33 22.43 -74.63
N THR A 3 6.23 21.95 -73.38
CA THR A 3 7.33 21.36 -72.59
C THR A 3 6.74 20.75 -71.30
N ALA A 4 6.93 19.44 -71.13
CA ALA A 4 7.16 18.84 -69.81
C ALA A 4 8.64 19.09 -69.44
N PRO A 5 9.07 18.97 -68.17
CA PRO A 5 9.46 17.63 -67.69
C PRO A 5 9.19 17.33 -66.20
N THR A 6 9.28 16.02 -65.96
CA THR A 6 9.43 15.19 -64.76
C THR A 6 10.39 15.74 -63.68
N VAL A 7 10.12 15.44 -62.40
CA VAL A 7 10.93 14.60 -61.47
C VAL A 7 10.25 14.56 -60.09
N ALA A 8 10.19 13.35 -59.52
CA ALA A 8 9.61 12.98 -58.23
C ALA A 8 10.32 13.60 -57.02
N THR A 9 9.65 13.63 -55.85
CA THR A 9 10.04 12.92 -54.60
C THR A 9 9.24 13.42 -53.39
N ALA A 10 8.93 12.47 -52.49
CA ALA A 10 8.61 12.59 -51.06
C ALA A 10 7.21 13.04 -50.61
N GLU A 11 6.43 12.00 -50.31
CA GLU A 11 5.57 11.81 -49.14
C GLU A 11 5.73 12.82 -47.99
N ALA A 12 4.62 13.37 -47.50
CA ALA A 12 4.43 13.59 -46.06
C ALA A 12 2.94 13.74 -45.72
N GLN A 13 2.52 12.81 -44.88
CA GLN A 13 1.18 12.55 -44.38
C GLN A 13 0.93 13.39 -43.12
N GLU A 14 -0.14 14.18 -43.06
CA GLU A 14 -0.50 14.90 -41.83
C GLU A 14 -2.01 14.92 -41.58
N SER A 15 -2.45 14.19 -40.57
CA SER A 15 -3.49 14.62 -39.63
C SER A 15 -3.58 13.61 -38.49
N GLY A 16 -2.51 13.56 -37.70
CA GLY A 16 -2.46 12.77 -36.47
C GLY A 16 -3.33 13.40 -35.38
N TYR A 17 -4.60 13.01 -35.30
CA TYR A 17 -5.41 13.21 -34.10
C TYR A 17 -4.80 12.44 -32.94
N ARG A 18 -4.07 13.12 -32.05
CA ARG A 18 -3.60 12.53 -30.79
C ARG A 18 -4.25 13.22 -29.61
N ARG A 19 -5.39 12.70 -29.15
CA ARG A 19 -5.87 12.97 -27.79
C ARG A 19 -4.79 12.45 -26.84
N LYS A 20 -4.02 13.35 -26.22
CA LYS A 20 -3.09 12.97 -25.15
C LYS A 20 -3.94 12.51 -23.98
N SER A 21 -3.88 11.20 -23.71
CA SER A 21 -4.40 10.61 -22.49
C SER A 21 -3.74 11.32 -21.32
N SER A 22 -4.57 11.96 -20.49
CA SER A 22 -4.15 12.48 -19.20
C SER A 22 -3.79 11.29 -18.31
N SER A 23 -2.53 10.87 -18.37
CA SER A 23 -1.96 9.93 -17.41
C SER A 23 -2.15 10.53 -16.01
N PRO A 24 -2.80 9.82 -15.06
CA PRO A 24 -2.94 10.29 -13.70
C PRO A 24 -1.54 10.54 -13.11
N ARG A 25 -1.20 11.81 -12.87
CA ARG A 25 0.02 12.15 -12.15
C ARG A 25 -0.13 11.58 -10.75
N GLN A 26 0.66 10.57 -10.42
CA GLN A 26 0.81 10.14 -9.04
C GLN A 26 1.50 11.29 -8.28
N ILE A 27 0.72 12.06 -7.54
CA ILE A 27 1.26 13.05 -6.61
C ILE A 27 1.91 12.24 -5.50
N PRO A 28 3.23 12.36 -5.26
CA PRO A 28 3.83 11.76 -4.10
C PRO A 28 3.29 12.51 -2.88
N VAL A 29 2.35 11.89 -2.16
CA VAL A 29 1.91 12.37 -0.85
C VAL A 29 3.14 12.26 0.05
N VAL A 30 3.80 13.39 0.29
CA VAL A 30 5.04 13.49 1.07
C VAL A 30 4.73 13.18 2.54
N GLY A 31 4.80 11.90 2.85
CA GLY A 31 5.16 11.35 4.15
C GLY A 31 6.02 10.13 3.85
N ILE A 32 7.27 10.10 4.33
CA ILE A 32 8.20 8.99 4.11
C ILE A 32 7.74 7.82 4.99
N PHE A 33 6.62 7.20 4.62
CA PHE A 33 6.13 5.99 5.25
C PHE A 33 6.77 4.81 4.53
N LYS A 34 7.57 4.03 5.26
CA LYS A 34 8.09 2.77 4.74
C LYS A 34 6.88 1.87 4.44
N PRO A 35 6.70 1.41 3.19
CA PRO A 35 5.62 0.51 2.88
C PRO A 35 5.80 -0.77 3.68
N MET A 36 4.77 -1.16 4.42
CA MET A 36 4.72 -2.41 5.16
C MET A 36 3.63 -3.29 4.55
N ASP A 37 3.89 -4.58 4.44
CA ASP A 37 2.89 -5.52 3.93
C ASP A 37 1.87 -5.86 5.02
N LEU A 38 0.84 -5.04 5.13
CA LEU A 38 -0.25 -5.21 6.10
C LEU A 38 -1.06 -6.48 5.83
N ASN A 39 -1.17 -6.90 4.57
CA ASN A 39 -1.88 -8.13 4.21
C ASN A 39 -1.17 -9.36 4.75
N HIS A 40 0.16 -9.38 4.71
CA HIS A 40 0.94 -10.47 5.30
C HIS A 40 0.75 -10.54 6.83
N ILE A 41 0.67 -9.40 7.51
CA ILE A 41 0.41 -9.36 8.97
C ILE A 41 -0.99 -9.88 9.29
N ILE A 42 -1.99 -9.45 8.52
CA ILE A 42 -3.39 -9.91 8.67
C ILE A 42 -3.47 -11.43 8.53
N LYS A 43 -2.89 -11.99 7.45
CA LYS A 43 -2.86 -13.45 7.24
C LYS A 43 -2.17 -14.17 8.38
N LEU A 44 -1.04 -13.64 8.85
CA LEU A 44 -0.32 -14.23 9.99
C LEU A 44 -1.17 -14.23 11.26
N LEU A 45 -1.95 -13.18 11.51
CA LEU A 45 -2.84 -13.08 12.67
C LEU A 45 -4.10 -13.95 12.55
N GLU A 46 -4.56 -14.23 11.33
CA GLU A 46 -5.67 -15.16 11.08
C GLU A 46 -5.24 -16.63 11.29
N GLU A 47 -3.95 -16.96 11.20
CA GLU A 47 -3.44 -18.29 11.55
C GLU A 47 -3.53 -18.55 13.08
N THR A 48 -3.98 -19.75 13.47
CA THR A 48 -4.12 -20.18 14.88
C THR A 48 -3.41 -21.47 15.26
N ASP A 49 -2.95 -22.29 14.29
CA ASP A 49 -2.69 -23.71 14.56
C ASP A 49 -1.21 -24.10 14.49
N LYS A 50 -0.32 -23.29 15.07
CA LYS A 50 1.13 -23.56 15.06
C LYS A 50 1.82 -23.18 16.38
N ASP A 51 2.72 -24.04 16.81
CA ASP A 51 3.66 -23.75 17.90
C ASP A 51 4.56 -22.54 17.51
N ASP A 52 4.89 -21.69 18.49
CA ASP A 52 5.63 -20.42 18.35
C ASP A 52 4.97 -19.31 17.50
N LEU A 53 3.69 -19.46 17.12
CA LEU A 53 3.01 -18.48 16.27
C LEU A 53 2.76 -17.15 17.00
N GLU A 54 2.43 -17.21 18.29
CA GLU A 54 2.13 -16.04 19.10
C GLU A 54 3.30 -15.05 19.14
N GLU A 55 4.52 -15.52 19.42
CA GLU A 55 5.72 -14.67 19.43
C GLU A 55 5.98 -14.02 18.07
N LYS A 56 5.80 -14.78 16.98
CA LYS A 56 5.95 -14.25 15.62
C LYS A 56 4.90 -13.18 15.32
N GLN A 57 3.65 -13.39 15.73
CA GLN A 57 2.56 -12.43 15.59
C GLN A 57 2.87 -11.14 16.36
N LEU A 58 3.19 -11.24 17.65
CA LEU A 58 3.52 -10.10 18.51
C LEU A 58 4.72 -9.31 17.95
N LYS A 59 5.77 -9.98 17.49
CA LYS A 59 6.94 -9.34 16.86
C LYS A 59 6.57 -8.56 15.60
N ARG A 60 5.65 -9.07 14.79
CA ARG A 60 5.17 -8.38 13.57
C ARG A 60 4.32 -7.16 13.92
N VAL A 61 3.42 -7.28 14.90
CA VAL A 61 2.58 -6.16 15.35
C VAL A 61 3.44 -5.06 15.98
N LYS A 62 4.42 -5.41 16.81
CA LYS A 62 5.38 -4.44 17.37
C LYS A 62 6.13 -3.67 16.29
N LYS A 63 6.55 -4.36 15.22
CA LYS A 63 7.21 -3.71 14.07
C LYS A 63 6.25 -2.76 13.33
N LEU A 64 4.98 -3.12 13.22
CA LEU A 64 3.95 -2.24 12.66
C LEU A 64 3.81 -0.96 13.49
N VAL A 65 3.69 -1.07 14.81
CA VAL A 65 3.60 0.09 15.71
C VAL A 65 4.81 1.01 15.54
N GLN A 66 6.02 0.44 15.48
CA GLN A 66 7.24 1.22 15.23
C GLN A 66 7.27 1.91 13.86
N CYS A 67 6.71 1.28 12.82
CA CYS A 67 6.66 1.86 11.48
C CYS A 67 5.70 3.06 11.40
N TYR A 68 4.63 3.05 12.19
CA TYR A 68 3.58 4.08 12.17
C TYR A 68 3.60 5.00 13.40
N GLN A 69 4.66 4.97 14.20
CA GLN A 69 4.82 5.85 15.38
C GLN A 69 4.77 7.35 15.04
N ASN A 70 5.03 7.72 13.78
CA ASN A 70 4.98 9.10 13.28
C ASN A 70 3.63 9.43 12.62
N GLY A 71 2.60 8.60 12.84
CA GLY A 71 1.25 8.76 12.29
C GLY A 71 0.85 7.63 11.34
N LEU A 72 -0.46 7.60 11.02
CA LEU A 72 -1.07 6.59 10.17
C LEU A 72 -1.43 7.18 8.79
N PRO A 73 -0.94 6.60 7.68
CA PRO A 73 -1.43 6.92 6.36
C PRO A 73 -2.92 6.56 6.25
N LEU A 74 -3.73 7.50 5.77
CA LEU A 74 -5.17 7.27 5.59
C LEU A 74 -5.48 6.04 4.73
N ARG A 75 -4.65 5.77 3.71
CA ARG A 75 -4.80 4.60 2.83
C ARG A 75 -4.63 3.25 3.56
N ASP A 76 -3.88 3.23 4.65
CA ASP A 76 -3.54 2.02 5.39
C ASP A 76 -4.51 1.79 6.57
N LEU A 77 -5.32 2.80 6.92
CA LEU A 77 -6.16 2.85 8.11
C LEU A 77 -7.08 1.63 8.25
N ALA A 78 -7.79 1.26 7.18
CA ALA A 78 -8.71 0.13 7.20
C ALA A 78 -8.00 -1.19 7.56
N GLN A 79 -6.79 -1.41 7.03
CA GLN A 79 -6.01 -2.60 7.32
C GLN A 79 -5.43 -2.57 8.74
N ILE A 80 -4.97 -1.41 9.21
CA ILE A 80 -4.48 -1.25 10.59
C ILE A 80 -5.59 -1.53 11.61
N PHE A 81 -6.81 -1.03 11.36
CA PHE A 81 -7.96 -1.33 12.23
C PHE A 81 -8.42 -2.79 12.13
N LYS A 82 -8.27 -3.44 10.95
CA LYS A 82 -8.46 -4.89 10.86
C LYS A 82 -7.46 -5.64 11.75
N ILE A 83 -6.19 -5.22 11.76
CA ILE A 83 -5.16 -5.78 12.64
C ILE A 83 -5.51 -5.57 14.12
N LEU A 84 -5.96 -4.37 14.51
CA LEU A 84 -6.45 -4.10 15.86
C LEU A 84 -7.57 -5.06 16.27
N ASN A 85 -8.57 -5.26 15.41
CA ASN A 85 -9.68 -6.17 15.67
C ASN A 85 -9.21 -7.63 15.84
N LEU A 86 -8.24 -8.07 15.03
CA LEU A 86 -7.65 -9.41 15.17
C LEU A 86 -6.88 -9.57 16.48
N CYS A 87 -6.10 -8.55 16.88
CA CYS A 87 -5.44 -8.54 18.19
C CYS A 87 -6.48 -8.64 19.31
N ALA A 88 -7.55 -7.84 19.25
CA ALA A 88 -8.61 -7.83 20.25
C ALA A 88 -9.32 -9.20 20.36
N GLY A 89 -9.65 -9.83 19.23
CA GLY A 89 -10.26 -11.16 19.21
C GLY A 89 -9.39 -12.28 19.78
N LYS A 90 -8.07 -12.09 19.85
CA LYS A 90 -7.12 -13.05 20.42
C LYS A 90 -6.92 -12.91 21.92
N ILE A 91 -7.24 -11.75 22.52
CA ILE A 91 -6.96 -11.45 23.94
C ILE A 91 -7.50 -12.51 24.89
N GLU A 92 -8.68 -13.06 24.62
CA GLU A 92 -9.32 -14.07 25.47
C GLU A 92 -8.44 -15.32 25.67
N LYS A 93 -7.76 -15.78 24.62
CA LYS A 93 -6.89 -16.96 24.65
C LYS A 93 -5.42 -16.61 24.84
N GLN A 94 -5.03 -15.42 24.42
CA GLN A 94 -3.65 -14.94 24.32
C GLN A 94 -3.57 -13.52 24.91
N PRO A 95 -3.51 -13.36 26.24
CA PRO A 95 -3.61 -12.06 26.90
C PRO A 95 -2.46 -11.10 26.56
N ARG A 96 -1.34 -11.61 26.00
CA ARG A 96 -0.22 -10.79 25.53
C ARG A 96 -0.60 -9.86 24.37
N PHE A 97 -1.70 -10.13 23.67
CA PHE A 97 -2.23 -9.24 22.65
C PHE A 97 -2.84 -7.95 23.20
N VAL A 98 -3.11 -7.85 24.51
CA VAL A 98 -3.63 -6.62 25.13
C VAL A 98 -2.68 -5.45 24.89
N GLU A 99 -1.38 -5.66 25.12
CA GLU A 99 -0.35 -4.63 24.91
C GLU A 99 -0.27 -4.24 23.43
N SER A 100 -0.36 -5.23 22.52
CA SER A 100 -0.36 -4.97 21.08
C SER A 100 -1.57 -4.16 20.61
N ALA A 101 -2.77 -4.45 21.11
CA ALA A 101 -3.98 -3.69 20.79
C ALA A 101 -3.89 -2.25 21.33
N TYR A 102 -3.40 -2.11 22.56
CA TYR A 102 -3.20 -0.81 23.20
C TYR A 102 -2.17 0.05 22.47
N ASP A 103 -1.05 -0.53 22.04
CA ASP A 103 -0.02 0.16 21.28
C ASP A 103 -0.51 0.65 19.91
N ILE A 104 -1.37 -0.12 19.23
CA ILE A 104 -2.00 0.33 17.98
C ILE A 104 -2.95 1.51 18.26
N LEU A 105 -3.75 1.44 19.32
CA LEU A 105 -4.66 2.53 19.70
C LEU A 105 -3.91 3.82 20.02
N LYS A 106 -2.76 3.74 20.68
CA LYS A 106 -1.89 4.90 20.95
C LYS A 106 -1.42 5.63 19.70
N LEU A 107 -1.37 4.97 18.54
CA LEU A 107 -1.02 5.62 17.28
C LEU A 107 -2.08 6.63 16.81
N CYS A 108 -3.29 6.57 17.37
CA CYS A 108 -4.41 7.43 16.98
C CYS A 108 -4.41 8.80 17.69
N GLY A 109 -3.54 9.01 18.69
CA GLY A 109 -3.49 10.25 19.49
C GLY A 109 -4.24 10.12 20.80
#